data_AF-A0A3D4QFU2-F1
#
_entry.id   AF-A0A3D4QFU2-F1
#
_cell.length_a   1.000
_cell.length_b   1.000
_cell.length_c   1.000
_cell.angle_alpha   90.00
_cell.angle_beta   90.00
_cell.angle_gamma   90.00
#
_symmetry.space_group_name_H-M   'P 1'
#
loop_
_entity.id
_entity.type
_entity.pdbx_description
1 polymer ?
#
loop_
_entity_poly.entity_id
_entity_poly.type
_entity_poly.pdbx_seq_one_letter_code
_entity_poly.pdbx_strand_id
1 'polypeptide(L)'
;LTRQDLRNLMGISETLADQNFQRFKDFKPPFDLSNAKQAAMVFNGDTYVGLKAREMSKADLEYAQDHLRILSGLYGLLRPLDLIQPYRLEMGLKFANPGGENLYAFWDGALTKAVDQAVAGHKDPTIVNLASNEYFKAIDPKALKAPVVTPVFKEVNQGQARVIGLFAKQARGMMARYMIVNRIETADGLKKFTDGGYRFQADQSDDKTWVFSRKQPPKVTK
;
A
#
# COMPACT_ATOMS: atom_id res chain seq x y z
N LEU A 1 -20.66 -9.98 -13.85
CA LEU A 1 -21.22 -10.11 -12.49
C LEU A 1 -22.42 -9.21 -12.38
N THR A 2 -23.54 -9.71 -11.84
CA THR A 2 -24.70 -8.89 -11.47
C THR A 2 -24.40 -8.06 -10.21
N ARG A 3 -25.29 -7.11 -9.88
CA ARG A 3 -25.21 -6.36 -8.60
C ARG A 3 -25.22 -7.29 -7.39
N GLN A 4 -26.07 -8.32 -7.42
CA GLN A 4 -26.16 -9.30 -6.34
C GLN A 4 -24.87 -10.12 -6.23
N ASP A 5 -24.26 -10.50 -7.35
CA ASP A 5 -22.97 -11.20 -7.35
C ASP A 5 -21.88 -10.33 -6.72
N LEU A 6 -21.82 -9.04 -7.07
CA LEU A 6 -20.83 -8.10 -6.50
C LEU A 6 -21.04 -7.91 -5.00
N ARG A 7 -22.29 -7.77 -4.56
CA ARG A 7 -22.65 -7.67 -3.14
C ARG A 7 -22.12 -8.87 -2.35
N ASN A 8 -22.41 -10.08 -2.84
CA ASN A 8 -22.02 -11.33 -2.21
C ASN A 8 -20.50 -11.53 -2.23
N LEU A 9 -19.86 -11.29 -3.37
CA LEU A 9 -18.42 -11.46 -3.57
C LEU A 9 -17.60 -10.52 -2.67
N MET A 10 -17.99 -9.24 -2.60
CA MET A 10 -17.21 -8.21 -1.90
C MET A 10 -17.64 -8.01 -0.45
N GLY A 11 -18.72 -8.65 0.01
CA GLY A 11 -19.24 -8.47 1.37
C GLY A 11 -19.66 -7.03 1.67
N ILE A 12 -20.30 -6.37 0.70
CA ILE A 12 -20.67 -4.95 0.77
C ILE A 12 -22.19 -4.74 0.86
N SER A 13 -22.62 -3.51 1.15
CA SER A 13 -24.03 -3.14 1.10
C SER A 13 -24.55 -3.12 -0.34
N GLU A 14 -25.87 -3.16 -0.50
CA GLU A 14 -26.55 -3.04 -1.79
C GLU A 14 -26.19 -1.73 -2.52
N THR A 15 -26.25 -0.60 -1.81
CA THR A 15 -25.84 0.70 -2.34
C THR A 15 -24.39 0.69 -2.87
N LEU A 16 -23.47 0.04 -2.15
CA LEU A 16 -22.08 -0.08 -2.60
C LEU A 16 -21.94 -1.04 -3.78
N ALA A 17 -22.75 -2.10 -3.85
CA ALA A 17 -22.76 -3.02 -4.98
C ALA A 17 -23.26 -2.33 -6.25
N ASP A 18 -24.31 -1.52 -6.14
CA ASP A 18 -24.81 -0.68 -7.25
C ASP A 18 -23.75 0.30 -7.75
N GLN A 19 -23.10 1.00 -6.84
CA GLN A 19 -22.03 1.93 -7.19
C GLN A 19 -20.88 1.23 -7.92
N ASN A 20 -20.45 0.04 -7.45
CA ASN A 20 -19.35 -0.68 -8.10
C ASN A 20 -19.77 -1.32 -9.42
N PHE A 21 -21.00 -1.81 -9.53
CA PHE A 21 -21.55 -2.24 -10.81
C PHE A 21 -21.48 -1.12 -11.86
N GLN A 22 -21.92 0.08 -11.48
CA GLN A 22 -21.88 1.24 -12.36
C GLN A 22 -20.45 1.65 -12.71
N ARG A 23 -19.52 1.66 -11.73
CA ARG A 23 -18.09 1.92 -11.97
C ARG A 23 -17.48 0.97 -13.00
N PHE A 24 -17.77 -0.32 -12.90
CA PHE A 24 -17.25 -1.29 -13.88
C PHE A 24 -17.87 -1.12 -15.27
N LYS A 25 -19.14 -0.70 -15.34
CA LYS A 25 -19.80 -0.41 -16.61
C LYS A 25 -19.26 0.85 -17.29
N ASP A 26 -18.97 1.88 -16.49
CA ASP A 26 -18.46 3.17 -16.98
C ASP A 26 -16.94 3.16 -17.20
N PHE A 27 -16.26 2.09 -16.78
CA PHE A 27 -14.83 1.95 -16.91
C PHE A 27 -14.41 2.02 -18.38
N LYS A 28 -13.63 3.03 -18.74
CA LYS A 28 -13.28 3.27 -20.14
C LYS A 28 -11.89 3.92 -20.31
N PRO A 29 -10.92 3.23 -20.91
CA PRO A 29 -9.71 3.86 -21.43
C PRO A 29 -9.98 4.57 -22.78
N PRO A 30 -9.13 5.53 -23.20
CA PRO A 30 -7.94 6.03 -22.52
C PRO A 30 -8.28 6.92 -21.31
N PHE A 31 -7.32 7.04 -20.39
CA PHE A 31 -7.47 7.87 -19.19
C PHE A 31 -6.86 9.24 -19.37
N ASP A 32 -7.60 10.24 -18.93
CA ASP A 32 -7.16 11.63 -18.81
C ASP A 32 -7.76 12.25 -17.53
N LEU A 33 -7.47 13.53 -17.27
CA LEU A 33 -7.95 14.21 -16.07
C LEU A 33 -9.46 14.51 -16.08
N SER A 34 -10.16 14.28 -17.20
CA SER A 34 -11.62 14.43 -17.27
C SER A 34 -12.34 13.19 -16.73
N ASN A 35 -11.74 12.01 -16.84
CA ASN A 35 -12.35 10.74 -16.43
C ASN A 35 -11.58 9.97 -15.34
N ALA A 36 -10.36 10.36 -15.02
CA ALA A 36 -9.48 9.68 -14.07
C ALA A 36 -8.69 10.68 -13.21
N LYS A 37 -8.07 10.17 -12.15
CA LYS A 37 -7.24 10.99 -11.25
C LYS A 37 -6.06 10.19 -10.73
N GLN A 38 -4.98 10.89 -10.36
CA GLN A 38 -3.75 10.28 -9.87
C GLN A 38 -4.01 9.39 -8.65
N ALA A 39 -3.45 8.18 -8.65
CA ALA A 39 -3.66 7.15 -7.63
C ALA A 39 -3.44 7.67 -6.19
N ALA A 40 -2.31 8.33 -5.92
CA ALA A 40 -2.00 8.85 -4.59
C ALA A 40 -2.96 9.96 -4.12
N MET A 41 -3.70 10.59 -5.03
CA MET A 41 -4.62 11.68 -4.72
C MET A 41 -6.05 11.22 -4.42
N VAL A 42 -6.41 9.98 -4.78
CA VAL A 42 -7.79 9.46 -4.64
C VAL A 42 -7.96 8.37 -3.60
N PHE A 43 -6.95 7.52 -3.38
CA PHE A 43 -7.05 6.54 -2.33
C PHE A 43 -7.14 7.22 -0.95
N ASN A 44 -8.06 6.77 -0.08
CA ASN A 44 -8.41 7.49 1.15
C ASN A 44 -8.39 6.65 2.45
N GLY A 45 -7.88 5.43 2.42
CA GLY A 45 -7.80 4.59 3.63
C GLY A 45 -6.75 5.08 4.63
N ASP A 46 -6.68 4.43 5.81
CA ASP A 46 -5.78 4.79 6.92
C ASP A 46 -4.32 4.99 6.51
N THR A 47 -3.81 4.15 5.59
CA THR A 47 -2.46 4.31 5.02
C THR A 47 -2.31 5.64 4.29
N TYR A 48 -3.29 6.06 3.52
CA TYR A 48 -3.25 7.31 2.76
C TYR A 48 -3.46 8.55 3.65
N VAL A 49 -4.18 8.39 4.77
CA VAL A 49 -4.24 9.39 5.86
C VAL A 49 -2.85 9.62 6.46
N GLY A 50 -2.01 8.59 6.57
CA GLY A 50 -0.61 8.73 6.98
C GLY A 50 0.29 9.31 5.88
N LEU A 51 0.07 8.91 4.62
CA LEU A 51 0.88 9.37 3.47
C LEU A 51 0.70 10.86 3.18
N LYS A 52 -0.54 11.36 3.28
CA LYS A 52 -0.89 12.77 3.06
C LYS A 52 -0.35 13.33 1.74
N ALA A 53 -0.51 12.58 0.64
CA ALA A 53 0.05 12.95 -0.67
C ALA A 53 -0.43 14.32 -1.18
N ARG A 54 -1.64 14.77 -0.80
CA ARG A 54 -2.16 16.10 -1.16
C ARG A 54 -1.40 17.26 -0.51
N GLU A 55 -0.66 16.99 0.56
CA GLU A 55 0.18 17.97 1.28
C GLU A 55 1.65 17.93 0.80
N MET A 56 1.97 17.11 -0.20
CA MET A 56 3.33 17.00 -0.75
C MET A 56 3.57 18.06 -1.83
N SER A 57 4.80 18.57 -1.91
CA SER A 57 5.21 19.46 -3.00
C SER A 57 5.30 18.70 -4.33
N LYS A 58 5.39 19.44 -5.45
CA LYS A 58 5.63 18.83 -6.77
C LYS A 58 6.90 17.97 -6.78
N ALA A 59 7.99 18.46 -6.19
CA ALA A 59 9.26 17.73 -6.11
C ALA A 59 9.14 16.46 -5.24
N ASP A 60 8.31 16.49 -4.19
CA ASP A 60 8.03 15.29 -3.38
C ASP A 60 7.25 14.25 -4.19
N LEU A 61 6.28 14.69 -4.99
CA LEU A 61 5.49 13.78 -5.83
C LEU A 61 6.31 13.20 -6.98
N GLU A 62 7.24 13.97 -7.55
CA GLU A 62 8.21 13.47 -8.53
C GLU A 62 9.14 12.43 -7.91
N TYR A 63 9.64 12.67 -6.69
CA TYR A 63 10.42 11.67 -5.96
C TYR A 63 9.61 10.41 -5.67
N ALA A 64 8.37 10.59 -5.21
CA ALA A 64 7.46 9.48 -4.94
C ALA A 64 7.14 8.69 -6.21
N GLN A 65 7.04 9.36 -7.37
CA GLN A 65 6.77 8.71 -8.65
C GLN A 65 7.82 7.66 -9.00
N ASP A 66 9.06 7.90 -8.59
CA ASP A 66 10.19 6.99 -8.75
C ASP A 66 10.22 5.93 -7.63
N HIS A 67 10.08 6.34 -6.37
CA HIS A 67 10.37 5.52 -5.18
C HIS A 67 9.18 4.79 -4.54
N LEU A 68 7.93 5.14 -4.88
CA LEU A 68 6.74 4.54 -4.28
C LEU A 68 5.97 3.72 -5.33
N ARG A 69 5.49 2.55 -4.92
CA ARG A 69 4.54 1.74 -5.68
C ARG A 69 3.33 1.38 -4.81
N ILE A 70 2.16 1.33 -5.44
CA ILE A 70 0.88 1.00 -4.80
C ILE A 70 0.35 -0.28 -5.44
N LEU A 71 0.22 -1.34 -4.64
CA LEU A 71 -0.40 -2.59 -5.10
C LEU A 71 -1.92 -2.41 -5.22
N SER A 72 -2.49 -2.94 -6.29
CA SER A 72 -3.88 -2.81 -6.69
C SER A 72 -4.39 -4.14 -7.25
N GLY A 73 -5.58 -4.59 -6.82
CA GLY A 73 -6.18 -5.80 -7.40
C GLY A 73 -6.52 -5.64 -8.88
N LEU A 74 -6.93 -4.44 -9.31
CA LEU A 74 -7.30 -4.15 -10.70
C LEU A 74 -6.12 -3.71 -11.56
N TYR A 75 -5.28 -2.81 -11.05
CA TYR A 75 -4.20 -2.19 -11.83
C TYR A 75 -2.83 -2.84 -11.59
N GLY A 76 -2.73 -3.80 -10.67
CA GLY A 76 -1.47 -4.48 -10.36
C GLY A 76 -0.53 -3.61 -9.54
N LEU A 77 0.39 -2.91 -10.19
CA LEU A 77 1.43 -2.08 -9.56
C LEU A 77 1.36 -0.66 -10.11
N LEU A 78 0.84 0.28 -9.31
CA LEU A 78 0.67 1.68 -9.69
C LEU A 78 1.82 2.54 -9.18
N ARG A 79 2.18 3.57 -9.93
CA ARG A 79 2.94 4.73 -9.43
C ARG A 79 1.99 5.81 -8.89
N PRO A 80 2.44 6.68 -7.98
CA PRO A 80 1.62 7.73 -7.37
C PRO A 80 0.80 8.61 -8.32
N LEU A 81 1.35 8.95 -9.49
CA LEU A 81 0.75 9.84 -10.47
C LEU A 81 0.06 9.12 -11.63
N ASP A 82 0.03 7.79 -11.63
CA ASP A 82 -0.74 7.04 -12.63
C ASP A 82 -2.23 7.38 -12.47
N LEU A 83 -2.90 7.66 -13.59
CA LEU A 83 -4.32 7.97 -13.62
C LEU A 83 -5.13 6.69 -13.41
N ILE A 84 -6.08 6.75 -12.48
CA ILE A 84 -7.01 5.65 -12.23
C ILE A 84 -8.45 6.14 -12.24
N GLN A 85 -9.33 5.29 -12.76
CA GLN A 85 -10.78 5.39 -12.60
C GLN A 85 -11.22 4.69 -11.30
N PRO A 86 -12.34 5.12 -10.70
CA PRO A 86 -12.83 4.55 -9.45
C PRO A 86 -13.22 3.08 -9.63
N TYR A 87 -12.79 2.24 -8.71
CA TYR A 87 -13.08 0.81 -8.70
C TYR A 87 -13.12 0.28 -7.26
N ARG A 88 -13.63 -0.93 -7.09
CA ARG A 88 -13.43 -1.73 -5.87
C ARG A 88 -13.13 -3.17 -6.28
N LEU A 89 -11.89 -3.58 -6.09
CA LEU A 89 -11.45 -4.94 -6.39
C LEU A 89 -10.25 -5.25 -5.48
N GLU A 90 -10.52 -5.69 -4.26
CA GLU A 90 -9.52 -6.08 -3.28
C GLU A 90 -8.75 -7.33 -3.75
N MET A 91 -7.45 -7.39 -3.46
CA MET A 91 -6.58 -8.48 -3.91
C MET A 91 -7.01 -9.84 -3.36
N GLY A 92 -7.57 -9.87 -2.14
CA GLY A 92 -8.00 -11.09 -1.47
C GLY A 92 -9.32 -11.70 -1.95
N LEU A 93 -10.03 -11.09 -2.90
CA LEU A 93 -11.32 -11.61 -3.38
C LEU A 93 -11.15 -12.98 -4.06
N LYS A 94 -12.07 -13.90 -3.73
CA LYS A 94 -12.07 -15.28 -4.24
C LYS A 94 -13.09 -15.42 -5.37
N PHE A 95 -12.61 -15.33 -6.60
CA PHE A 95 -13.44 -15.56 -7.78
C PHE A 95 -12.58 -16.04 -8.95
N ALA A 96 -13.13 -16.98 -9.72
CA ALA A 96 -12.51 -17.45 -10.94
C ALA A 96 -12.52 -16.34 -12.01
N ASN A 97 -11.42 -16.25 -12.73
CA ASN A 97 -11.20 -15.31 -13.82
C ASN A 97 -10.30 -15.99 -14.88
N PRO A 98 -10.10 -15.39 -16.07
CA PRO A 98 -9.30 -16.02 -17.13
C PRO A 98 -7.86 -16.39 -16.74
N GLY A 99 -7.30 -15.77 -15.70
CA GLY A 99 -5.96 -16.07 -15.19
C GLY A 99 -5.94 -17.02 -13.97
N GLY A 100 -7.08 -17.57 -13.54
CA GLY A 100 -7.15 -18.60 -12.50
C GLY A 100 -8.23 -18.39 -11.45
N GLU A 101 -8.10 -19.04 -10.30
CA GLU A 101 -9.15 -19.10 -9.25
C GLU A 101 -9.28 -17.82 -8.39
N ASN A 102 -8.33 -16.89 -8.51
CA ASN A 102 -8.30 -15.63 -7.76
C ASN A 102 -7.30 -14.64 -8.40
N LEU A 103 -7.16 -13.45 -7.81
CA LEU A 103 -6.26 -12.42 -8.34
C LEU A 103 -4.77 -12.73 -8.13
N TYR A 104 -4.40 -13.54 -7.13
CA TYR A 104 -3.00 -13.97 -6.98
C TYR A 104 -2.58 -14.85 -8.16
N ALA A 105 -3.45 -15.77 -8.58
CA ALA A 105 -3.25 -16.58 -9.78
C ALA A 105 -3.28 -15.71 -11.05
N PHE A 106 -4.23 -14.76 -11.15
CA PHE A 106 -4.30 -13.86 -12.30
C PHE A 106 -3.00 -13.08 -12.55
N TRP A 107 -2.37 -12.58 -11.47
CA TRP A 107 -1.16 -11.78 -11.57
C TRP A 107 0.12 -12.62 -11.74
N ASP A 108 0.08 -13.93 -11.52
CA ASP A 108 1.12 -14.95 -11.76
C ASP A 108 2.58 -14.45 -11.87
N GLY A 109 3.10 -13.83 -10.81
CA GLY A 109 4.48 -13.32 -10.76
C GLY A 109 4.79 -12.11 -11.66
N ALA A 110 3.84 -11.61 -12.46
CA ALA A 110 3.97 -10.37 -13.23
C ALA A 110 4.26 -9.18 -12.29
N LEU A 111 3.62 -9.15 -11.12
CA LEU A 111 3.88 -8.11 -10.11
C LEU A 111 5.27 -8.22 -9.49
N THR A 112 5.77 -9.43 -9.23
CA THR A 112 7.16 -9.64 -8.78
C THR A 112 8.15 -9.06 -9.80
N LYS A 113 7.96 -9.36 -11.09
CA LYS A 113 8.81 -8.82 -12.17
C LYS A 113 8.73 -7.29 -12.26
N ALA A 114 7.52 -6.73 -12.12
CA ALA A 114 7.33 -5.28 -12.14
C ALA A 114 8.00 -4.57 -10.96
N VAL A 115 8.02 -5.20 -9.78
CA VAL A 115 8.76 -4.68 -8.61
C VAL A 115 10.27 -4.73 -8.83
N ASP A 116 10.81 -5.84 -9.34
CA ASP A 116 12.24 -5.94 -9.69
C ASP A 116 12.66 -4.88 -10.72
N GLN A 117 11.81 -4.62 -11.72
CA GLN A 117 12.03 -3.54 -12.70
C GLN A 117 11.96 -2.16 -12.06
N ALA A 118 11.05 -1.95 -11.10
CA ALA A 118 10.87 -0.67 -10.45
C ALA A 118 12.07 -0.25 -9.57
N VAL A 119 12.82 -1.21 -9.04
CA VAL A 119 14.03 -0.93 -8.23
C VAL A 119 15.33 -1.00 -9.05
N ALA A 120 15.24 -1.39 -10.33
CA ALA A 120 16.41 -1.51 -11.19
C ALA A 120 17.07 -0.13 -11.40
N GLY A 121 18.35 -0.02 -11.06
CA GLY A 121 19.13 1.21 -11.20
C GLY A 121 19.14 2.10 -9.96
N HIS A 122 18.36 1.79 -8.93
CA HIS A 122 18.50 2.44 -7.63
C HIS A 122 19.84 2.02 -6.99
N LYS A 123 20.50 2.96 -6.30
CA LYS A 123 21.76 2.68 -5.59
C LYS A 123 21.56 1.68 -4.45
N ASP A 124 20.47 1.83 -3.71
CA ASP A 124 19.97 0.85 -2.76
C ASP A 124 18.67 0.26 -3.32
N PRO A 125 18.69 -0.99 -3.82
CA PRO A 125 17.50 -1.62 -4.41
C PRO A 125 16.57 -2.23 -3.36
N THR A 126 16.81 -2.01 -2.06
CA THR A 126 16.01 -2.62 -0.99
C THR A 126 14.56 -2.21 -1.05
N ILE A 127 13.67 -3.21 -1.09
CA ILE A 127 12.23 -3.01 -1.08
C ILE A 127 11.76 -2.88 0.37
N VAL A 128 11.17 -1.73 0.70
CA VAL A 128 10.56 -1.49 2.00
C VAL A 128 9.07 -1.85 1.92
N ASN A 129 8.73 -3.04 2.40
CA ASN A 129 7.36 -3.55 2.37
C ASN A 129 6.48 -2.85 3.43
N LEU A 130 5.75 -1.84 2.98
CA LEU A 130 4.73 -1.12 3.75
C LEU A 130 3.30 -1.53 3.37
N ALA A 131 3.14 -2.58 2.56
CA ALA A 131 1.84 -3.11 2.16
C ALA A 131 1.22 -3.98 3.27
N SER A 132 -0.08 -4.28 3.17
CA SER A 132 -0.66 -5.35 3.99
C SER A 132 -0.27 -6.73 3.42
N ASN A 133 -0.34 -7.76 4.26
CA ASN A 133 -0.08 -9.13 3.83
C ASN A 133 -1.01 -9.57 2.67
N GLU A 134 -2.25 -9.07 2.65
CA GLU A 134 -3.20 -9.34 1.56
C GLU A 134 -2.65 -8.90 0.21
N TYR A 135 -2.10 -7.68 0.11
CA TYR A 135 -1.55 -7.20 -1.15
C TYR A 135 -0.16 -7.79 -1.42
N PHE A 136 0.71 -7.88 -0.41
CA PHE A 136 2.07 -8.38 -0.59
C PHE A 136 2.11 -9.87 -0.96
N LYS A 137 1.06 -10.65 -0.67
CA LYS A 137 0.91 -12.04 -1.12
C LYS A 137 0.87 -12.17 -2.65
N ALA A 138 0.57 -11.10 -3.38
CA ALA A 138 0.65 -11.09 -4.86
C ALA A 138 2.09 -10.92 -5.38
N ILE A 139 3.07 -10.75 -4.48
CA ILE A 139 4.50 -10.75 -4.77
C ILE A 139 5.09 -12.06 -4.25
N ASP A 140 6.00 -12.65 -5.00
CA ASP A 140 6.82 -13.78 -4.56
C ASP A 140 8.17 -13.27 -4.03
N PRO A 141 8.37 -13.20 -2.69
CA PRO A 141 9.60 -12.66 -2.13
C PRO A 141 10.83 -13.51 -2.41
N LYS A 142 10.66 -14.80 -2.74
CA LYS A 142 11.79 -15.69 -3.05
C LYS A 142 12.29 -15.50 -4.48
N ALA A 143 11.44 -14.97 -5.36
CA ALA A 143 11.78 -14.67 -6.75
C ALA A 143 12.29 -13.24 -6.95
N LEU A 144 12.15 -12.36 -5.95
CA LEU A 144 12.73 -11.00 -5.98
C LEU A 144 14.26 -11.06 -5.94
N LYS A 145 14.90 -10.22 -6.75
CA LYS A 145 16.36 -10.05 -6.73
C LYS A 145 16.81 -9.08 -5.64
N ALA A 146 15.97 -8.09 -5.35
CA ALA A 146 16.21 -7.09 -4.34
C ALA A 146 15.92 -7.62 -2.93
N PRO A 147 16.69 -7.20 -1.90
CA PRO A 147 16.36 -7.51 -0.52
C PRO A 147 15.04 -6.86 -0.12
N VAL A 148 14.33 -7.47 0.83
CA VAL A 148 13.05 -6.98 1.33
C VAL A 148 13.13 -6.79 2.84
N VAL A 149 12.74 -5.61 3.31
CA VAL A 149 12.57 -5.30 4.73
C VAL A 149 11.13 -4.91 5.01
N THR A 150 10.58 -5.38 6.12
CA THR A 150 9.18 -5.16 6.50
C THR A 150 9.11 -4.44 7.86
N PRO A 151 8.83 -3.13 7.85
CA PRO A 151 8.54 -2.40 9.08
C PRO A 151 7.25 -2.87 9.77
N VAL A 152 7.34 -3.17 11.06
CA VAL A 152 6.23 -3.57 11.94
C VAL A 152 6.03 -2.53 13.01
N PHE A 153 4.84 -1.93 13.04
CA PHE A 153 4.50 -0.84 13.96
C PHE A 153 3.68 -1.38 15.14
N LYS A 154 4.25 -1.27 16.36
CA LYS A 154 3.63 -1.73 17.61
C LYS A 154 3.26 -0.54 18.51
N GLU A 155 2.15 -0.69 19.19
CA GLU A 155 1.69 0.21 20.24
C GLU A 155 1.94 -0.44 21.59
N VAL A 156 2.53 0.32 22.52
CA VAL A 156 2.84 -0.12 23.88
C VAL A 156 1.77 0.40 24.83
N ASN A 157 1.05 -0.51 25.47
CA ASN A 157 0.10 -0.19 26.52
C ASN A 157 0.37 -1.10 27.73
N GLN A 158 0.52 -0.52 28.93
CA GLN A 158 0.84 -1.27 30.16
C GLN A 158 2.04 -2.23 30.00
N GLY A 159 3.09 -1.78 29.32
CA GLY A 159 4.29 -2.58 29.04
C GLY A 159 4.16 -3.63 27.93
N GLN A 160 2.96 -3.86 27.40
CA GLN A 160 2.74 -4.84 26.33
C GLN A 160 2.72 -4.16 24.95
N ALA A 161 3.58 -4.64 24.05
CA ALA A 161 3.66 -4.17 22.67
C ALA A 161 2.78 -5.01 21.74
N ARG A 162 1.85 -4.38 21.02
CA ARG A 162 0.94 -5.06 20.08
C ARG A 162 0.71 -4.26 18.81
N VAL A 163 0.45 -4.94 17.70
CA VAL A 163 0.05 -4.28 16.45
C VAL A 163 -1.43 -3.91 16.53
N ILE A 164 -1.75 -2.62 16.41
CA ILE A 164 -3.13 -2.15 16.30
C ILE A 164 -3.37 -1.73 14.85
N GLY A 165 -4.25 -2.44 14.14
CA GLY A 165 -4.39 -2.36 12.68
C GLY A 165 -4.56 -0.94 12.13
N LEU A 166 -5.41 -0.11 12.75
CA LEU A 166 -5.60 1.29 12.38
C LEU A 166 -4.28 2.08 12.42
N PHE A 167 -3.57 2.03 13.55
CA PHE A 167 -2.33 2.77 13.73
C PHE A 167 -1.19 2.22 12.88
N ALA A 168 -1.12 0.90 12.70
CA ALA A 168 -0.12 0.29 11.83
C ALA A 168 -0.30 0.71 10.37
N LYS A 169 -1.55 0.80 9.88
CA LYS A 169 -1.85 1.33 8.54
C LYS A 169 -1.41 2.79 8.41
N GLN A 170 -1.79 3.65 9.36
CA GLN A 170 -1.37 5.05 9.37
C GLN A 170 0.16 5.18 9.40
N ALA A 171 0.84 4.39 10.24
CA ALA A 171 2.29 4.41 10.36
C ALA A 171 3.02 3.99 9.09
N ARG A 172 2.48 3.02 8.33
CA ARG A 172 3.00 2.68 7.00
C ARG A 172 2.95 3.87 6.05
N GLY A 173 1.84 4.61 6.04
CA GLY A 173 1.72 5.86 5.28
C GLY A 173 2.73 6.92 5.72
N MET A 174 2.85 7.12 7.04
CA MET A 174 3.81 8.08 7.60
C MET A 174 5.25 7.73 7.25
N MET A 175 5.64 6.45 7.31
CA MET A 175 6.97 5.99 6.92
C MET A 175 7.26 6.27 5.44
N ALA A 176 6.31 5.96 4.55
CA ALA A 176 6.45 6.28 3.12
C ALA A 176 6.59 7.78 2.90
N ARG A 177 5.76 8.60 3.58
CA ARG A 177 5.90 10.06 3.55
C ARG A 177 7.27 10.51 4.03
N TYR A 178 7.73 9.98 5.17
CA TYR A 178 9.03 10.32 5.77
C TYR A 178 10.19 10.02 4.82
N MET A 179 10.17 8.86 4.14
CA MET A 179 11.13 8.52 3.10
C MET A 179 11.13 9.57 1.98
N ILE A 180 9.94 9.90 1.48
CA ILE A 180 9.77 10.83 0.36
C ILE A 180 10.26 12.22 0.74
N VAL A 181 9.69 12.84 1.78
CA VAL A 181 9.94 14.25 2.11
C VAL A 181 11.38 14.51 2.56
N ASN A 182 12.05 13.52 3.14
CA ASN A 182 13.44 13.64 3.57
C ASN A 182 14.46 13.11 2.55
N ARG A 183 14.01 12.68 1.35
CA ARG A 183 14.87 12.15 0.27
C ARG A 183 15.79 11.03 0.78
N ILE A 184 15.19 10.06 1.46
CA ILE A 184 15.95 8.93 2.02
C ILE A 184 16.22 7.91 0.93
N GLU A 185 17.49 7.77 0.59
CA GLU A 185 18.01 6.93 -0.51
C GLU A 185 18.51 5.55 -0.07
N THR A 186 18.49 5.26 1.25
CA THR A 186 18.91 3.95 1.78
C THR A 186 17.87 3.42 2.75
N ALA A 187 17.59 2.12 2.70
CA ALA A 187 16.61 1.51 3.59
C ALA A 187 17.00 1.73 5.06
N ASP A 188 18.28 1.59 5.39
CA ASP A 188 18.80 1.80 6.75
C ASP A 188 18.58 3.22 7.28
N GLY A 189 18.47 4.22 6.39
CA GLY A 189 18.09 5.58 6.75
C GLY A 189 16.71 5.66 7.41
N LEU A 190 15.79 4.74 7.11
CA LEU A 190 14.44 4.69 7.69
C LEU A 190 14.42 4.23 9.15
N LYS A 191 15.49 3.63 9.66
CA LYS A 191 15.61 3.29 11.10
C LYS A 191 15.56 4.55 11.99
N LYS A 192 15.80 5.75 11.41
CA LYS A 192 15.69 7.05 12.07
C LYS A 192 14.26 7.61 12.10
N PHE A 193 13.26 6.90 11.57
CA PHE A 193 11.87 7.34 11.56
C PHE A 193 11.33 7.58 12.99
N THR A 194 10.77 8.77 13.21
CA THR A 194 10.24 9.19 14.52
C THR A 194 8.81 9.70 14.52
N ASP A 195 8.16 9.79 13.36
CA ASP A 195 6.84 10.41 13.23
C ASP A 195 5.79 9.66 14.04
N GLY A 196 4.81 10.39 14.57
CA GLY A 196 3.78 9.82 15.44
C GLY A 196 4.32 9.24 16.75
N GLY A 197 5.59 9.48 17.10
CA GLY A 197 6.22 9.00 18.33
C GLY A 197 6.84 7.60 18.23
N TYR A 198 6.88 7.00 17.04
CA TYR A 198 7.52 5.70 16.82
C TYR A 198 9.04 5.77 17.01
N ARG A 199 9.64 4.67 17.45
CA ARG A 199 11.10 4.51 17.57
C ARG A 199 11.49 3.11 17.14
N PHE A 200 12.59 2.99 16.39
CA PHE A 200 13.16 1.69 16.03
C PHE A 200 13.58 0.91 17.27
N GLN A 201 13.39 -0.40 17.27
CA GLN A 201 13.66 -1.33 18.37
C GLN A 201 14.67 -2.37 17.88
N ALA A 202 15.96 -2.08 18.07
CA ALA A 202 17.04 -2.91 17.52
C ALA A 202 17.03 -4.34 18.10
N ASP A 203 16.68 -4.49 19.37
CA ASP A 203 16.57 -5.75 20.10
C ASP A 203 15.41 -6.65 19.62
N GLN A 204 14.44 -6.07 18.92
CA GLN A 204 13.27 -6.77 18.37
C GLN A 204 13.28 -6.83 16.83
N SER A 205 14.37 -6.38 16.21
CA SER A 205 14.48 -6.31 14.75
C SER A 205 15.53 -7.28 14.24
N ASP A 206 15.34 -7.74 13.00
CA ASP A 206 16.28 -8.57 12.26
C ASP A 206 16.53 -7.98 10.86
N ASP A 207 17.17 -8.77 10.00
CA ASP A 207 17.50 -8.40 8.63
C ASP A 207 16.28 -8.17 7.73
N LYS A 208 15.12 -8.74 8.07
CA LYS A 208 13.89 -8.72 7.26
C LYS A 208 12.74 -7.99 7.93
N THR A 209 12.77 -7.83 9.24
CA THR A 209 11.67 -7.32 10.06
C THR A 209 12.18 -6.22 10.97
N TRP A 210 11.66 -5.00 10.78
CA TRP A 210 12.06 -3.85 11.58
C TRP A 210 10.94 -3.43 12.50
N VAL A 211 11.13 -3.60 13.80
CA VAL A 211 10.12 -3.23 14.79
C VAL A 211 10.27 -1.76 15.15
N PHE A 212 9.17 -1.02 15.01
CA PHE A 212 9.02 0.32 15.52
C PHE A 212 7.94 0.31 16.60
N SER A 213 8.20 0.91 17.76
CA SER A 213 7.24 0.99 18.86
C SER A 213 6.98 2.42 19.30
N ARG A 214 5.79 2.68 19.84
CA ARG A 214 5.47 3.92 20.55
C ARG A 214 4.52 3.64 21.71
N LYS A 215 4.38 4.59 22.63
CA LYS A 215 3.30 4.55 23.63
C LYS A 215 1.94 4.68 22.92
N GLN A 216 1.00 3.80 23.25
CA GLN A 216 -0.34 3.82 22.66
C GLN A 216 -1.00 5.18 22.95
N PRO A 217 -1.48 5.92 21.92
CA PRO A 217 -2.24 7.14 22.14
C PRO A 217 -3.48 6.86 23.00
N PRO A 218 -3.91 7.82 23.83
CA PRO A 218 -5.18 7.69 24.55
C PRO A 218 -6.32 7.50 23.55
N LYS A 219 -7.37 6.78 23.97
CA LYS A 219 -8.60 6.70 23.17
C LYS A 219 -9.15 8.12 23.02
N VAL A 220 -9.38 8.54 21.79
CA VAL A 220 -10.15 9.77 21.53
C VAL A 220 -11.60 9.44 21.87
N THR A 221 -12.08 9.88 23.03
CA THR A 221 -13.51 9.87 23.35
C THR A 221 -14.18 10.84 22.40
N LYS A 222 -15.05 10.34 21.52
CA LYS A 222 -15.94 11.17 20.70
C LYS A 222 -17.12 11.62 21.54
#